data_AF-A0A1W9T1R0-F1
#
_entry.id   AF-A0A1W9T1R0-F1
#
_cell.length_a   1.000
_cell.length_b   1.000
_cell.length_c   1.000
_cell.angle_alpha   90.00
_cell.angle_beta   90.00
_cell.angle_gamma   90.00
#
_symmetry.space_group_name_H-M   'P 1'
#
loop_
_entity.id
_entity.type
_entity.pdbx_description
1 polymer ?
#
loop_
_entity_poly.entity_id
_entity_poly.type
_entity_poly.pdbx_seq_one_letter_code
_entity_poly.pdbx_strand_id
1 'polypeptide(L)'
;MPDARWDMSGLWQILARILIQTLYANGIITLALDDTLFHRSGRKVNGAGYWRDAVRSTQKHIVYAWGLNLVVLTLQIQPPWGGEPLGLPINMRLHRKNSDTLIELAEQMINEVARWFPERRFRVVGDGFYATLAGKSLHEMTIVSRIRRDANLYDLPGWHCGMP
;
A
#
# COMPACT_ATOMS: atom_id res chain seq x y z
N MET A 1 8.45 5.57 -32.77
CA MET A 1 7.13 6.27 -32.80
C MET A 1 7.22 7.48 -31.87
N PRO A 2 6.89 8.71 -32.31
CA PRO A 2 7.19 9.92 -31.54
C PRO A 2 6.30 10.15 -30.29
N ASP A 3 5.21 9.41 -30.13
CA ASP A 3 4.23 9.56 -29.03
C ASP A 3 4.14 8.33 -28.12
N ALA A 4 5.27 7.68 -27.85
CA ALA A 4 5.30 6.64 -26.81
C ALA A 4 5.05 7.31 -25.44
N ARG A 5 3.86 7.12 -24.88
CA ARG A 5 3.52 7.54 -23.52
C ARG A 5 3.78 6.39 -22.57
N TRP A 6 4.35 6.70 -21.40
CA TRP A 6 4.48 5.73 -20.33
C TRP A 6 3.09 5.34 -19.82
N ASP A 7 2.77 4.05 -19.89
CA ASP A 7 1.68 3.45 -19.12
C ASP A 7 2.25 2.93 -17.80
N MET A 8 2.03 3.69 -16.74
CA MET A 8 2.52 3.31 -15.41
C MET A 8 1.85 2.03 -14.89
N SER A 9 0.57 1.80 -15.20
CA SER A 9 -0.14 0.58 -14.78
C SER A 9 0.50 -0.64 -15.45
N GLY A 10 0.73 -0.57 -16.77
CA GLY A 10 1.44 -1.60 -17.52
C GLY A 10 2.88 -1.85 -17.01
N LEU A 11 3.63 -0.78 -16.72
CA LEU A 11 4.98 -0.90 -16.16
C LEU A 11 4.97 -1.64 -14.82
N TRP A 12 4.09 -1.23 -13.90
CA TRP A 12 3.94 -1.86 -12.60
C TRP A 12 3.49 -3.31 -12.70
N GLN A 13 2.55 -3.61 -13.60
CA GLN A 13 2.08 -4.98 -13.84
C GLN A 13 3.22 -5.89 -14.30
N ILE A 14 4.05 -5.44 -15.23
CA ILE A 14 5.20 -6.21 -15.72
C ILE A 14 6.20 -6.45 -14.59
N LEU A 15 6.54 -5.41 -13.82
CA LEU A 15 7.45 -5.54 -12.68
C LEU A 15 6.90 -6.51 -11.63
N ALA A 16 5.63 -6.36 -11.25
CA ALA A 16 4.98 -7.22 -10.26
C ALA A 16 4.99 -8.69 -10.70
N ARG A 17 4.71 -8.96 -11.99
CA ARG A 17 4.75 -10.33 -12.55
C ARG A 17 6.13 -10.94 -12.44
N ILE A 18 7.18 -10.20 -12.84
CA ILE A 18 8.56 -10.66 -12.75
C ILE A 18 8.90 -10.98 -11.28
N LEU A 19 8.63 -10.08 -10.36
CA LEU A 19 8.96 -10.25 -8.94
C LEU A 19 8.22 -11.42 -8.29
N ILE A 20 6.91 -11.54 -8.53
CA ILE A 20 6.09 -12.62 -7.94
C ILE A 20 6.49 -13.98 -8.50
N GLN A 21 6.70 -14.09 -9.82
CA GLN A 21 7.10 -15.35 -10.43
C GLN A 21 8.51 -15.80 -10.01
N THR A 22 9.42 -14.86 -9.76
CA THR A 22 10.82 -15.17 -9.40
C THR A 22 11.02 -15.40 -7.91
N LEU A 23 10.31 -14.66 -7.05
CA LEU A 23 10.56 -14.61 -5.61
C LEU A 23 9.42 -15.21 -4.77
N TYR A 24 8.26 -15.49 -5.37
CA TYR A 24 7.05 -15.88 -4.65
C TYR A 24 6.32 -17.07 -5.28
N ALA A 25 7.04 -18.19 -5.46
CA ALA A 25 6.54 -19.39 -6.11
C ALA A 25 5.20 -19.87 -5.51
N ASN A 26 5.10 -19.97 -4.18
CA ASN A 26 3.93 -20.53 -3.49
C ASN A 26 3.50 -19.67 -2.29
N GLY A 27 2.26 -19.88 -1.84
CA GLY A 27 1.72 -19.28 -0.62
C GLY A 27 1.05 -17.92 -0.81
N ILE A 28 0.68 -17.32 0.32
CA ILE A 28 -0.04 -16.04 0.40
C ILE A 28 0.95 -14.92 0.14
N ILE A 29 0.67 -14.06 -0.83
CA ILE A 29 1.51 -12.91 -1.16
C ILE A 29 1.27 -11.80 -0.15
N THR A 30 2.32 -11.37 0.56
CA THR A 30 2.21 -10.28 1.53
C THR A 30 2.57 -8.95 0.86
N LEU A 31 1.65 -8.00 0.93
CA LEU A 31 1.81 -6.65 0.44
C LEU A 31 1.85 -5.70 1.63
N ALA A 32 2.75 -4.72 1.62
CA ALA A 32 2.81 -3.67 2.63
C ALA A 32 2.49 -2.31 2.03
N LEU A 33 1.59 -1.58 2.69
CA LEU A 33 1.19 -0.21 2.38
C LEU A 33 1.91 0.78 3.29
N ASP A 34 2.45 1.82 2.66
CA ASP A 34 3.10 2.94 3.35
C ASP A 34 2.76 4.24 2.62
N ASP A 35 2.41 5.29 3.37
CA ASP A 35 2.39 6.66 2.84
C ASP A 35 3.69 7.38 3.19
N THR A 36 4.31 8.00 2.19
CA THR A 36 5.56 8.72 2.37
C THR A 36 5.48 10.10 1.75
N LEU A 37 5.98 11.09 2.51
CA LEU A 37 6.13 12.45 2.02
C LEU A 37 7.53 12.61 1.43
N PHE A 38 7.58 12.71 0.11
CA PHE A 38 8.84 12.94 -0.59
C PHE A 38 9.12 14.44 -0.70
N HIS A 39 10.13 14.92 0.02
CA HIS A 39 10.55 16.34 0.08
C HIS A 39 11.24 16.80 -1.21
N ARG A 40 10.52 16.77 -2.33
CA ARG A 40 10.97 17.36 -3.60
C ARG A 40 9.96 18.39 -4.06
N SER A 41 10.48 19.59 -4.31
CA SER A 41 9.70 20.75 -4.72
C SER A 41 10.43 21.50 -5.82
N GLY A 42 9.69 22.19 -6.69
CA GLY A 42 10.29 23.00 -7.74
C GLY A 42 9.32 23.27 -8.88
N ARG A 43 9.69 24.22 -9.75
CA ARG A 43 8.84 24.69 -10.87
C ARG A 43 8.41 23.59 -11.84
N LYS A 44 9.17 22.48 -11.91
CA LYS A 44 8.88 21.32 -12.76
C LYS A 44 8.24 20.13 -12.00
N VAL A 45 8.01 20.28 -10.69
CA VAL A 45 7.45 19.22 -9.84
C VAL A 45 5.95 19.45 -9.70
N ASN A 46 5.17 18.79 -10.56
CA ASN A 46 3.72 18.88 -10.52
C ASN A 46 3.15 18.01 -9.38
N GLY A 47 2.19 18.55 -8.62
CA GLY A 47 1.53 17.85 -7.52
C GLY A 47 2.22 17.98 -6.16
N ALA A 48 3.31 18.75 -6.07
CA ALA A 48 3.89 19.11 -4.78
C ALA A 48 2.94 20.06 -4.03
N GLY A 49 2.75 19.83 -2.73
CA GLY A 49 1.87 20.64 -1.92
C GLY A 49 2.25 20.58 -0.44
N TYR A 50 1.50 21.32 0.37
CA TYR A 50 1.65 21.31 1.81
C TYR A 50 0.93 20.10 2.39
N TRP A 51 1.71 19.17 2.97
CA TRP A 51 1.21 17.93 3.54
C TRP A 51 1.67 17.82 4.99
N ARG A 52 0.86 17.14 5.80
CA ARG A 52 1.31 16.70 7.12
C ARG A 52 2.37 15.64 6.92
N ASP A 53 3.56 15.88 7.45
CA ASP A 53 4.65 14.91 7.46
C ASP A 53 4.36 13.92 8.58
N ALA A 54 3.65 12.82 8.28
CA ALA A 54 3.28 11.82 9.29
C ALA A 54 4.50 11.17 9.94
N VAL A 55 5.60 11.04 9.20
CA VAL A 55 6.87 10.46 9.67
C VAL A 55 7.53 11.36 10.73
N ARG A 56 7.46 12.69 10.56
CA ARG A 56 8.01 13.67 11.52
C ARG A 56 6.99 14.19 12.53
N SER A 57 5.71 13.88 12.35
CA SER A 57 4.65 14.33 13.24
C SER A 57 4.41 13.34 14.37
N THR A 58 4.39 13.83 15.60
CA THR A 58 3.88 13.07 16.76
C THR A 58 2.49 13.57 17.13
N GLN A 59 1.76 12.86 18.01
CA GLN A 59 0.43 13.30 18.47
C GLN A 59 0.42 14.71 19.06
N LYS A 60 1.56 15.19 19.58
CA LYS A 60 1.71 16.52 20.19
C LYS A 60 2.27 17.58 19.23
N HIS A 61 2.89 17.17 18.13
CA HIS A 61 3.55 18.10 17.22
C HIS A 61 3.31 17.69 15.77
N ILE A 62 2.46 18.46 15.09
CA ILE A 62 2.14 18.26 13.67
C ILE A 62 3.15 19.06 12.84
N VAL A 63 4.07 18.34 12.20
CA VAL A 63 5.01 18.93 11.25
C VAL A 63 4.37 18.91 9.88
N TYR A 64 4.30 20.06 9.23
CA TYR A 64 3.92 20.14 7.84
C TYR A 64 5.18 20.31 7.00
N ALA A 65 5.26 19.59 5.89
CA ALA A 65 6.33 19.77 4.93
C ALA A 65 5.77 19.88 3.52
N TRP A 66 6.50 20.65 2.71
CA TRP A 66 6.19 20.79 1.30
C TRP A 66 6.81 19.63 0.53
N GLY A 67 6.00 18.87 -0.20
CA GLY A 67 6.48 17.72 -0.95
C GLY A 67 5.41 17.00 -1.74
N LEU A 68 5.75 15.82 -2.25
CA LEU A 68 4.83 14.89 -2.91
C LEU A 68 4.35 13.88 -1.88
N ASN A 69 3.04 13.78 -1.70
CA ASN A 69 2.44 12.77 -0.83
C ASN A 69 2.17 11.50 -1.66
N LEU A 70 2.90 10.44 -1.38
CA LEU A 70 2.89 9.21 -2.16
C LEU A 70 2.32 8.06 -1.33
N VAL A 71 1.45 7.25 -1.95
CA VAL A 71 1.11 5.92 -1.44
C VAL A 71 1.97 4.92 -2.19
N VAL A 72 2.67 4.06 -1.45
CA VAL A 72 3.50 2.99 -2.01
C VAL A 72 2.94 1.65 -1.57
N LEU A 73 2.74 0.76 -2.52
CA LEU A 73 2.40 -0.64 -2.28
C LEU A 73 3.63 -1.48 -2.63
N THR A 74 4.13 -2.20 -1.63
CA THR A 74 5.33 -3.02 -1.74
C THR A 74 4.99 -4.50 -1.61
N LEU A 75 5.68 -5.34 -2.37
CA LEU A 75 5.73 -6.78 -2.18
C LEU A 75 6.75 -7.10 -1.10
N GLN A 76 6.30 -7.71 -0.01
CA GLN A 76 7.20 -8.21 1.02
C GLN A 76 7.75 -9.57 0.58
N ILE A 77 9.07 -9.66 0.43
CA ILE A 77 9.76 -10.91 0.09
C ILE A 77 10.75 -11.31 1.19
N GLN A 78 10.95 -12.61 1.35
CA GLN A 78 12.14 -13.13 2.00
C GLN A 78 13.20 -13.34 0.92
N PRO A 79 14.34 -12.63 0.96
CA PRO A 79 15.36 -12.80 -0.07
C PRO A 79 15.90 -14.23 -0.11
N PRO A 80 16.11 -14.81 -1.31
CA PRO A 80 16.59 -16.19 -1.44
C PRO A 80 18.03 -16.36 -0.92
N TRP A 81 18.79 -15.26 -0.80
CA TRP A 81 20.12 -15.22 -0.19
C TRP A 81 20.10 -15.03 1.34
N GLY A 82 18.93 -15.05 1.97
CA GLY A 82 18.77 -14.84 3.41
C GLY A 82 18.86 -13.37 3.85
N GLY A 83 18.61 -13.12 5.14
CA GLY A 83 18.63 -11.78 5.74
C GLY A 83 17.25 -11.25 6.11
N GLU A 84 17.16 -9.92 6.26
CA GLU A 84 15.90 -9.25 6.61
C GLU A 84 14.91 -9.28 5.44
N PRO A 85 13.59 -9.37 5.71
CA PRO A 85 12.57 -9.22 4.69
C PRO A 85 12.69 -7.87 3.96
N LEU A 86 12.50 -7.88 2.64
CA LEU A 86 12.55 -6.67 1.81
C LEU A 86 11.16 -6.29 1.30
N GLY A 87 10.87 -4.99 1.27
CA GLY A 87 9.69 -4.43 0.63
C GLY A 87 10.03 -3.88 -0.77
N LEU A 88 9.64 -4.60 -1.82
CA LEU A 88 9.88 -4.19 -3.21
C LEU A 88 8.68 -3.43 -3.75
N PRO A 89 8.80 -2.16 -4.18
CA PRO A 89 7.67 -1.41 -4.73
C PRO A 89 7.11 -2.07 -5.98
N ILE A 90 5.79 -2.33 -5.97
CA ILE A 90 5.07 -2.88 -7.12
C ILE A 90 3.96 -1.95 -7.62
N ASN A 91 3.64 -0.89 -6.87
CA ASN A 91 2.74 0.17 -7.30
C ASN A 91 3.04 1.44 -6.49
N MET A 92 2.87 2.60 -7.10
CA MET A 92 3.03 3.91 -6.45
C MET A 92 2.05 4.91 -7.04
N ARG A 93 1.38 5.67 -6.17
CA ARG A 93 0.43 6.71 -6.59
C ARG A 93 0.67 8.02 -5.85
N LEU A 94 0.46 9.11 -6.57
CA LEU A 94 0.56 10.47 -6.04
C LEU A 94 -0.79 10.96 -5.57
N HIS A 95 -0.90 11.26 -4.27
CA HIS A 95 -2.06 11.89 -3.68
C HIS A 95 -2.07 13.40 -3.95
N ARG A 96 -3.23 13.93 -4.36
CA ARG A 96 -3.45 15.36 -4.64
C ARG A 96 -4.66 15.86 -3.85
N LYS A 97 -4.68 17.14 -3.48
CA LYS A 97 -5.73 17.71 -2.59
C LYS A 97 -7.15 17.67 -3.15
N ASN A 98 -7.32 17.51 -4.46
CA ASN A 98 -8.61 17.42 -5.15
C ASN A 98 -8.73 16.09 -5.93
N SER A 99 -8.10 15.03 -5.43
CA SER A 99 -8.21 13.68 -6.00
C SER A 99 -8.69 12.71 -4.94
N ASP A 100 -8.77 11.43 -5.32
CA ASP A 100 -8.94 10.31 -4.42
C ASP A 100 -8.05 10.43 -3.18
N THR A 101 -8.61 10.09 -2.03
CA THR A 101 -7.94 10.03 -0.74
C THR A 101 -6.86 8.93 -0.72
N LEU A 102 -5.95 8.98 0.26
CA LEU A 102 -4.94 7.91 0.44
C LEU A 102 -5.55 6.52 0.56
N ILE A 103 -6.70 6.40 1.24
CA ILE A 103 -7.41 5.13 1.43
C ILE A 103 -8.03 4.65 0.11
N GLU A 104 -8.64 5.53 -0.66
CA GLU A 104 -9.18 5.18 -1.99
C GLU A 104 -8.07 4.81 -2.97
N LEU A 105 -6.95 5.54 -2.95
CA LEU A 105 -5.77 5.19 -3.74
C LEU A 105 -5.24 3.80 -3.36
N ALA A 106 -5.10 3.52 -2.07
CA ALA A 106 -4.68 2.22 -1.58
C ALA A 106 -5.64 1.10 -2.00
N GLU A 107 -6.96 1.30 -1.83
CA GLU A 107 -8.00 0.36 -2.28
C GLU A 107 -7.89 0.08 -3.78
N GLN A 108 -7.72 1.12 -4.60
CA GLN A 108 -7.55 0.96 -6.04
C GLN A 108 -6.25 0.23 -6.40
N MET A 109 -5.14 0.52 -5.72
CA MET A 109 -3.85 -0.17 -5.93
C MET A 109 -3.95 -1.66 -5.58
N ILE A 110 -4.57 -1.97 -4.44
CA ILE A 110 -4.79 -3.35 -3.99
C ILE A 110 -5.66 -4.11 -5.01
N ASN A 111 -6.80 -3.54 -5.41
CA ASN A 111 -7.71 -4.17 -6.35
C ASN A 111 -7.11 -4.29 -7.76
N GLU A 112 -6.23 -3.37 -8.16
CA GLU A 112 -5.47 -3.47 -9.39
C GLU A 112 -4.49 -4.65 -9.34
N VAL A 113 -3.71 -4.82 -8.27
CA VAL A 113 -2.81 -5.97 -8.11
C VAL A 113 -3.60 -7.29 -8.02
N ALA A 114 -4.72 -7.31 -7.30
CA ALA A 114 -5.59 -8.50 -7.21
C ALA A 114 -6.03 -8.99 -8.60
N ARG A 115 -6.48 -8.06 -9.45
CA ARG A 115 -6.91 -8.36 -10.82
C ARG A 115 -5.78 -8.87 -11.71
N TRP A 116 -4.54 -8.49 -11.44
CA TRP A 116 -3.39 -9.01 -12.18
C TRP A 116 -3.07 -10.47 -11.86
N PHE A 117 -3.50 -10.97 -10.70
CA PHE A 117 -3.19 -12.32 -10.19
C PHE A 117 -4.44 -12.97 -9.55
N PRO A 118 -5.50 -13.24 -10.34
CA PRO A 118 -6.79 -13.69 -9.80
C PRO A 118 -6.73 -15.03 -9.05
N GLU A 119 -5.73 -15.87 -9.33
CA GLU A 119 -5.54 -17.18 -8.67
C GLU A 119 -4.69 -17.09 -7.39
N ARG A 120 -4.19 -15.90 -7.03
CA ARG A 120 -3.29 -15.70 -5.90
C ARG A 120 -4.04 -15.08 -4.73
N ARG A 121 -3.73 -15.57 -3.54
CA ARG A 121 -4.23 -14.99 -2.29
C ARG A 121 -3.28 -13.92 -1.78
N PHE A 122 -3.85 -12.83 -1.27
CA PHE A 122 -3.10 -11.68 -0.79
C PHE A 122 -3.36 -11.41 0.69
N ARG A 123 -2.31 -10.99 1.38
CA ARG A 123 -2.36 -10.37 2.70
C ARG A 123 -1.84 -8.95 2.57
N VAL A 124 -2.60 -7.97 3.02
CA VAL A 124 -2.18 -6.57 3.03
C VAL A 124 -1.85 -6.18 4.47
N VAL A 125 -0.65 -5.65 4.68
CA VAL A 125 -0.19 -5.10 5.95
C VAL A 125 -0.12 -3.59 5.82
N GLY A 126 -0.67 -2.87 6.79
CA GLY A 126 -0.60 -1.42 6.84
C GLY A 126 -0.50 -0.94 8.28
N ASP A 127 -0.19 0.35 8.43
CA ASP A 127 -0.20 0.97 9.75
C ASP A 127 -1.65 1.22 10.25
N GLY A 128 -1.81 1.94 11.36
CA GLY A 128 -3.14 2.19 11.92
C GLY A 128 -4.02 3.12 11.07
N PHE A 129 -3.43 3.93 10.18
CA PHE A 129 -4.18 4.79 9.27
C PHE A 129 -4.95 3.95 8.24
N TYR A 130 -4.29 2.91 7.70
CA TYR A 130 -4.89 1.98 6.74
C TYR A 130 -5.86 0.95 7.34
N ALA A 131 -6.08 0.94 8.66
CA ALA A 131 -7.04 0.06 9.32
C ALA A 131 -8.48 0.21 8.76
N THR A 132 -8.81 1.38 8.22
CA THR A 132 -10.10 1.67 7.60
C THR A 132 -10.36 0.86 6.32
N LEU A 133 -9.33 0.27 5.70
CA LEU A 133 -9.49 -0.65 4.58
C LEU A 133 -10.25 -1.93 4.97
N ALA A 134 -10.28 -2.31 6.25
CA ALA A 134 -11.02 -3.49 6.71
C ALA A 134 -12.54 -3.40 6.47
N GLY A 135 -13.08 -2.18 6.36
CA GLY A 135 -14.49 -1.96 6.01
C GLY A 135 -14.75 -1.86 4.50
N LYS A 136 -13.73 -2.01 3.65
CA LYS A 136 -13.85 -1.92 2.19
C LYS A 136 -14.03 -3.30 1.57
N SER A 137 -14.68 -3.34 0.41
CA SER A 137 -14.87 -4.59 -0.35
C SER A 137 -13.58 -4.95 -1.08
N LEU A 138 -12.68 -5.64 -0.39
CA LEU A 138 -11.47 -6.21 -0.98
C LEU A 138 -11.70 -7.70 -1.23
N HIS A 139 -11.54 -8.13 -2.48
CA HIS A 139 -11.81 -9.50 -2.89
C HIS A 139 -10.75 -10.46 -2.33
N GLU A 140 -11.18 -11.42 -1.49
CA GLU A 140 -10.34 -12.51 -0.96
C GLU A 140 -9.00 -12.10 -0.31
N MET A 141 -8.99 -10.96 0.38
CA MET A 141 -7.78 -10.46 1.03
C MET A 141 -7.88 -10.45 2.55
N THR A 142 -6.76 -10.78 3.20
CA THR A 142 -6.59 -10.57 4.64
C THR A 142 -5.91 -9.23 4.88
N ILE A 143 -6.54 -8.32 5.63
CA ILE A 143 -5.91 -7.06 6.05
C ILE A 143 -5.38 -7.22 7.47
N VAL A 144 -4.13 -6.82 7.68
CA VAL A 144 -3.48 -6.76 8.97
C VAL A 144 -3.05 -5.31 9.21
N SER A 145 -3.59 -4.69 10.25
CA SER A 145 -3.22 -3.34 10.63
C SER A 145 -3.15 -3.20 12.15
N ARG A 146 -2.50 -2.15 12.64
CA ARG A 146 -2.62 -1.77 14.05
C ARG A 146 -4.06 -1.35 14.34
N ILE A 147 -4.63 -1.83 15.45
CA ILE A 147 -5.93 -1.37 15.91
C ILE A 147 -5.86 0.13 16.21
N ARG A 148 -6.84 0.90 15.76
CA ARG A 148 -6.92 2.32 16.09
C ARG A 148 -7.39 2.48 17.53
N ARG A 149 -6.89 3.53 18.19
CA ARG A 149 -7.25 3.83 19.59
C ARG A 149 -8.73 4.20 19.75
N ASP A 150 -9.36 4.71 18.70
CA ASP A 150 -10.78 5.07 18.63
C ASP A 150 -11.64 3.97 17.98
N ALA A 151 -11.13 2.74 17.87
CA ALA A 151 -11.92 1.61 17.38
C ALA A 151 -12.97 1.18 18.43
N ASN A 152 -14.21 1.02 17.98
CA ASN A 152 -15.27 0.40 18.77
C ASN A 152 -15.49 -1.04 18.28
N LEU A 153 -15.52 -1.99 19.22
CA LEU A 153 -15.87 -3.39 18.96
C LEU A 153 -17.37 -3.54 19.17
N TYR A 154 -18.09 -3.92 18.11
CA TYR A 154 -19.54 -4.09 18.15
C TYR A 154 -19.93 -5.54 18.44
N ASP A 155 -19.14 -6.50 17.95
CA ASP A 155 -19.40 -7.93 18.10
C ASP A 155 -18.13 -8.68 18.50
N LEU A 156 -18.30 -9.81 19.18
CA LEU A 156 -17.21 -10.76 19.43
C LEU A 156 -16.88 -11.53 18.14
N PRO A 157 -15.61 -11.96 17.96
CA PRO A 157 -15.29 -12.85 16.85
C PRO A 157 -16.17 -14.10 16.92
N GLY A 158 -16.64 -14.58 15.76
CA GLY A 158 -17.36 -15.85 15.67
C GLY A 158 -16.53 -16.96 16.31
N TRP A 159 -17.19 -17.87 17.03
CA TRP A 159 -16.54 -18.98 17.71
C TRP A 159 -15.79 -19.86 16.71
N HIS A 160 -14.47 -19.69 16.60
CA HIS A 160 -13.61 -20.69 16.00
C HIS A 160 -13.24 -21.69 17.09
N CYS A 161 -13.97 -22.81 17.13
CA CYS A 161 -13.61 -23.96 17.96
C CYS A 161 -12.21 -24.42 17.51
N GLY A 162 -11.19 -24.08 18.30
CA GLY A 162 -9.86 -24.64 18.12
C GLY A 162 -9.95 -26.14 18.36
N MET A 163 -9.74 -26.94 17.32
CA MET A 163 -9.45 -28.34 17.54
C MET A 163 -8.05 -28.45 18.16
N PRO A 164 -7.88 -29.32 19.18
CA PRO A 164 -6.63 -29.50 19.91
C PRO A 164 -5.48 -30.02 19.03
#